data_AF-A0A9Q0U7X2-F1
#
_entry.id   AF-A0A9Q0U7X2-F1
#
_cell.length_a   1.000
_cell.length_b   1.000
_cell.length_c   1.000
_cell.angle_alpha   90.00
_cell.angle_beta   90.00
_cell.angle_gamma   90.00
#
_symmetry.space_group_name_H-M   'P 1'
#
loop_
_entity.id
_entity.type
_entity.pdbx_description
1 polymer ?
#
loop_
_entity_poly.entity_id
_entity_poly.type
_entity_poly.pdbx_seq_one_letter_code
_entity_poly.pdbx_strand_id
1 'polypeptide(L)'
;MSQSPEVRLSCEHGWHIAAINFASFGTPEGKCGTFTPGNCHADMLTIVKKACIGQDGCSIPISAAKLGDPCPGVVKRFVVEALCSE
;
A
#
# COMPACT_ATOMS: atom_id res chain seq x y z
N MET A 1 6.26 21.00 -11.62
CA MET A 1 5.21 19.97 -11.65
C MET A 1 5.34 19.19 -10.35
N SER A 2 4.36 19.31 -9.44
CA SER A 2 4.43 18.65 -8.13
C SER A 2 4.17 17.16 -8.34
N GLN A 3 5.23 16.33 -8.31
CA GLN A 3 5.05 14.89 -8.29
C GLN A 3 4.71 14.48 -6.85
N SER A 4 3.42 14.32 -6.57
CA SER A 4 2.98 13.67 -5.35
C SER A 4 3.35 12.19 -5.40
N PRO A 5 4.05 11.65 -4.40
CA PRO A 5 4.44 10.25 -4.40
C PRO A 5 3.20 9.35 -4.43
N GLU A 6 3.27 8.20 -5.09
CA GLU A 6 2.17 7.24 -5.18
C GLU A 6 2.70 5.81 -5.20
N VAL A 7 1.89 4.87 -4.69
CA VAL A 7 2.13 3.43 -4.86
C VAL A 7 1.40 2.96 -6.09
N ARG A 8 2.12 2.33 -7.01
CA ARG A 8 1.55 1.69 -8.20
C ARG A 8 1.66 0.18 -8.06
N LEU A 9 0.55 -0.51 -8.21
CA LEU A 9 0.48 -1.96 -8.34
C LEU A 9 0.05 -2.30 -9.76
N SER A 10 0.66 -3.34 -10.32
CA SER A 10 0.33 -3.89 -11.63
C SER A 10 0.58 -5.38 -11.63
N CYS A 11 -0.38 -6.14 -12.14
CA CYS A 11 -0.24 -7.57 -12.41
C CYS A 11 0.19 -7.79 -13.87
N GLU A 12 0.63 -9.00 -14.17
CA GLU A 12 0.91 -9.44 -15.54
C GLU A 12 -0.36 -9.43 -16.39
N HIS A 13 -0.19 -9.44 -17.73
CA HIS A 13 -1.33 -9.37 -18.64
C HIS A 13 -2.26 -10.58 -18.46
N GLY A 14 -3.57 -10.32 -18.33
CA GLY A 14 -4.57 -11.34 -18.05
C GLY A 14 -4.71 -11.71 -16.57
N TRP A 15 -3.92 -11.10 -15.68
CA TRP A 15 -4.04 -11.29 -14.24
C TRP A 15 -4.65 -10.04 -13.59
N HIS A 16 -5.34 -10.23 -12.48
CA HIS A 16 -5.93 -9.18 -11.68
C HIS A 16 -5.49 -9.30 -10.22
N ILE A 17 -5.55 -8.19 -9.50
CA ILE A 17 -5.26 -8.16 -8.06
C ILE A 17 -6.39 -8.91 -7.35
N ALA A 18 -6.09 -10.11 -6.89
CA ALA A 18 -7.05 -10.99 -6.21
C ALA A 18 -7.21 -10.63 -4.74
N ALA A 19 -6.09 -10.30 -4.08
CA ALA A 19 -6.07 -9.99 -2.66
C ALA A 19 -4.99 -8.96 -2.31
N ILE A 20 -5.22 -8.28 -1.19
CA ILE A 20 -4.22 -7.44 -0.53
C ILE A 20 -3.98 -8.05 0.85
N ASN A 21 -2.79 -8.60 1.05
CA ASN A 21 -2.40 -9.31 2.27
C ASN A 21 -1.91 -8.34 3.33
N PHE A 22 -1.27 -7.26 2.92
CA PHE A 22 -0.71 -6.26 3.82
C PHE A 22 -0.79 -4.87 3.21
N ALA A 23 -1.12 -3.86 4.01
CA ALA A 23 -1.01 -2.47 3.60
C ALA A 23 -0.82 -1.60 4.83
N SER A 24 0.35 -0.98 4.96
CA SER A 24 0.70 -0.17 6.11
C SER A 24 1.45 1.09 5.71
N PHE A 25 1.02 2.22 6.27
CA PHE A 25 1.76 3.47 6.23
C PHE A 25 2.40 3.74 7.60
N GLY A 26 3.73 3.81 7.66
CA GLY A 26 4.44 3.95 8.94
C GLY A 26 5.87 3.44 8.88
N THR A 27 6.29 2.67 9.86
CA THR A 27 7.62 2.04 9.92
C THR A 27 7.49 0.52 9.87
N PRO A 28 6.99 -0.07 8.78
CA PRO A 28 6.88 -1.53 8.68
C PRO A 28 8.26 -2.19 8.67
N GLU A 29 8.31 -3.39 9.23
CA GLU A 29 9.52 -4.21 9.34
C GLU A 29 9.38 -5.49 8.52
N GLY A 30 10.51 -6.11 8.18
CA GLY A 30 10.54 -7.33 7.35
C GLY A 30 10.64 -7.06 5.86
N LYS A 31 10.13 -8.01 5.06
CA LYS A 31 10.21 -8.05 3.59
C LYS A 31 8.90 -8.60 3.00
N CYS A 32 8.75 -8.55 1.68
CA CYS A 32 7.57 -9.08 0.99
C CYS A 32 7.30 -10.54 1.40
N GLY A 33 6.05 -10.83 1.78
CA GLY A 33 5.60 -12.12 2.33
C GLY A 33 5.77 -12.27 3.84
N THR A 34 6.54 -11.40 4.50
CA THR A 34 6.80 -11.43 5.95
C THR A 34 6.78 -10.03 6.55
N PHE A 35 6.01 -9.11 5.99
CA PHE A 35 5.91 -7.76 6.51
C PHE A 35 5.13 -7.76 7.83
N THR A 36 5.61 -6.97 8.79
CA THR A 36 4.93 -6.74 10.05
C THR A 36 4.78 -5.24 10.31
N PRO A 37 3.68 -4.81 10.98
CA PRO A 37 3.60 -3.46 11.51
C PRO A 37 4.77 -3.17 12.46
N GLY A 38 5.37 -1.98 12.37
CA GLY A 38 6.29 -1.50 13.41
C GLY A 38 5.60 -0.55 14.39
N ASN A 39 6.39 0.12 15.23
CA ASN A 39 5.90 1.01 16.29
C ASN A 39 5.04 2.18 15.78
N CYS A 40 5.28 2.65 14.55
CA CYS A 40 4.40 3.59 13.88
C CYS A 40 3.64 2.86 12.77
N HIS A 41 2.32 2.81 12.87
CA HIS A 41 1.48 2.08 11.94
C HIS A 41 0.12 2.74 11.76
N ALA A 42 -0.23 3.03 10.51
CA ALA A 42 -1.59 3.26 10.07
C ALA A 42 -2.02 2.12 9.13
N ASP A 43 -3.15 1.49 9.44
CA ASP A 43 -3.73 0.42 8.65
C ASP A 43 -4.41 0.97 7.40
N MET A 44 -3.88 0.63 6.22
CA MET A 44 -4.39 1.08 4.93
C MET A 44 -5.09 -0.03 4.16
N LEU A 45 -5.26 -1.21 4.75
CA LEU A 45 -5.76 -2.41 4.10
C LEU A 45 -7.11 -2.20 3.44
N THR A 46 -8.04 -1.56 4.15
CA THR A 46 -9.40 -1.29 3.62
C THR A 46 -9.38 -0.35 2.41
N ILE A 47 -8.53 0.67 2.43
CA ILE A 47 -8.41 1.65 1.35
C ILE A 47 -7.82 1.00 0.11
N VAL A 48 -6.71 0.26 0.29
CA VAL A 48 -6.03 -0.45 -0.81
C VAL A 48 -6.91 -1.53 -1.40
N LYS A 49 -7.59 -2.34 -0.57
CA LYS A 49 -8.51 -3.37 -1.03
C LYS A 49 -9.60 -2.81 -1.94
N LYS A 50 -10.24 -1.71 -1.52
CA LYS A 50 -11.30 -1.05 -2.31
C LYS A 50 -10.78 -0.46 -3.61
N ALA A 51 -9.53 0.02 -3.63
CA ALA A 51 -8.95 0.65 -4.81
C ALA A 51 -8.40 -0.35 -5.83
N CYS A 52 -7.97 -1.53 -5.38
CA CYS A 52 -7.12 -2.42 -6.18
C CYS A 52 -7.72 -3.79 -6.49
N ILE A 53 -8.55 -4.37 -5.60
CA ILE A 53 -9.07 -5.73 -5.84
C ILE A 53 -9.94 -5.75 -7.10
N GLY A 54 -9.68 -6.72 -7.98
CA GLY A 54 -10.38 -6.91 -9.26
C GLY A 54 -9.87 -6.06 -10.41
N GLN A 55 -8.83 -5.24 -10.20
CA GLN A 55 -8.17 -4.47 -11.26
C GLN A 55 -6.86 -5.15 -11.68
N ASP A 56 -6.44 -4.96 -12.93
CA ASP A 56 -5.12 -5.35 -13.45
C ASP A 56 -4.00 -4.48 -12.86
N GLY A 57 -4.32 -3.24 -12.50
CA GLY A 57 -3.44 -2.35 -11.78
C GLY A 57 -4.19 -1.24 -11.05
N CYS A 58 -3.54 -0.63 -10.06
CA CYS A 58 -4.08 0.49 -9.32
C CYS A 58 -2.97 1.46 -8.90
N SER A 59 -3.34 2.72 -8.68
CA SER A 59 -2.43 3.75 -8.17
C SER A 59 -3.03 4.42 -6.94
N ILE A 60 -2.28 4.45 -5.85
CA ILE A 60 -2.70 5.03 -4.58
C ILE A 60 -1.79 6.21 -4.26
N PRO A 61 -2.32 7.45 -4.31
CA PRO A 61 -1.53 8.63 -3.99
C PRO A 61 -1.18 8.66 -2.50
N ILE A 62 0.11 8.87 -2.21
CA ILE A 62 0.65 9.08 -0.86
C ILE A 62 0.48 10.56 -0.53
N SER A 63 -0.59 10.88 0.20
CA SER A 63 -0.75 12.20 0.79
C SER A 63 -1.07 12.07 2.28
N ALA A 64 -0.48 12.94 3.10
CA ALA A 64 -0.79 13.03 4.53
C ALA A 64 -2.30 13.28 4.76
N ALA A 65 -2.97 13.96 3.83
CA ALA A 65 -4.41 14.17 3.88
C ALA A 65 -5.24 12.87 3.70
N LYS A 66 -4.75 11.89 2.93
CA LYS A 66 -5.46 10.62 2.69
C LYS A 66 -5.01 9.49 3.62
N LEU A 67 -3.73 9.42 3.93
CA LEU A 67 -3.13 8.35 4.74
C LEU A 67 -3.05 8.72 6.23
N GLY A 68 -3.22 10.00 6.56
CA GLY A 68 -2.95 10.54 7.89
C GLY A 68 -1.45 10.66 8.18
N ASP A 69 -1.13 11.13 9.38
CA ASP A 69 0.22 11.03 9.94
C ASP A 69 0.16 10.30 11.29
N PRO A 70 0.42 8.98 11.32
CA PRO A 70 0.43 8.20 12.57
C PRO A 70 1.58 8.56 13.51
N CYS A 71 2.63 9.24 13.03
CA CYS A 71 3.79 9.61 13.83
C CYS A 71 4.51 10.83 13.22
N PRO A 72 4.17 12.06 13.67
CA PRO A 72 4.81 13.28 13.21
C PRO A 72 6.32 13.24 13.47
N GLY A 73 7.11 13.74 12.52
CA GLY A 73 8.58 13.80 12.64
C GLY A 73 9.33 12.50 12.35
N VAL A 74 8.61 11.40 12.06
CA VAL A 74 9.20 10.12 11.64
C VAL A 74 9.06 9.94 10.13
N VAL A 75 10.13 9.45 9.49
CA VAL A 75 10.10 9.05 8.08
C VAL A 75 9.25 7.78 7.94
N LYS A 76 8.18 7.89 7.17
CA LYS A 76 7.20 6.83 6.96
C LYS A 76 7.36 6.20 5.58
N ARG A 77 7.07 4.91 5.48
CA ARG A 77 7.02 4.13 4.25
C ARG A 77 5.59 3.64 4.06
N PHE A 78 5.11 3.66 2.83
CA PHE A 78 3.87 2.98 2.46
C PHE A 78 4.22 1.64 1.81
N VAL A 79 3.90 0.55 2.50
CA VAL A 79 4.18 -0.81 2.02
C VAL A 79 2.86 -1.51 1.77
N VAL A 80 2.74 -2.12 0.60
CA VAL A 80 1.58 -2.88 0.17
C VAL A 80 2.04 -4.23 -0.36
N GLU A 81 1.36 -5.29 0.07
CA GLU A 81 1.54 -6.65 -0.43
C GLU A 81 0.25 -7.08 -1.12
N ALA A 82 0.35 -7.31 -2.42
CA ALA A 82 -0.74 -7.73 -3.28
C ALA A 82 -0.48 -9.13 -3.82
N LEU A 83 -1.55 -9.90 -3.97
CA LEU A 83 -1.55 -11.18 -4.65
C LEU A 83 -2.32 -11.00 -5.97
N CYS A 84 -1.66 -11.31 -7.07
CA CYS A 84 -2.29 -11.38 -8.39
C CYS A 84 -2.76 -12.82 -8.67
N SER A 85 -3.90 -12.97 -9.33
CA SER A 85 -4.35 -14.24 -9.90
C SER A 85 -4.84 -14.04 -11.34
N GLU A 86 -4.89 -15.14 -12.10
CA GLU A 86 -5.60 -15.20 -13.38
C GLU A 86 -7.10 -14.90 -13.20
#